data_AF-A0A7F5R511-F1
#
_entry.id   AF-A0A7F5R511-F1
#
_cell.length_a   1.000
_cell.length_b   1.000
_cell.length_c   1.000
_cell.angle_alpha   90.00
_cell.angle_beta   90.00
_cell.angle_gamma   90.00
#
_symmetry.space_group_name_H-M   'P 1'
#
loop_
_entity.id
_entity.type
_entity.pdbx_description
1 polymer ?
#
loop_
_entity_poly.entity_id
_entity_poly.type
_entity_poly.pdbx_seq_one_letter_code
_entity_poly.pdbx_strand_id
1 'polypeptide(L)'
;MYSWTALLVAAQGNHVEIVHLLLECKPNVNALDKDGCSALMIACKEGYYEVATALINANAYINIQDRAGDTNLIHAVKGGHRNIVEALLKKYADVDISGKDRKTAVYIAVEKGNPNIVKLLLNANPDLEIATKVSNRIICFL
;
A
#
# COMPACT_ATOMS: atom_id res chain seq x y z
N MET A 1 10.18 18.11 -6.03
CA MET A 1 10.67 18.72 -4.79
C MET A 1 10.30 17.77 -3.66
N TYR A 2 11.26 17.08 -3.07
CA TYR A 2 11.03 16.18 -1.95
C TYR A 2 10.93 17.03 -0.69
N SER A 3 9.81 16.96 0.04
CA SER A 3 9.54 17.85 1.17
C SER A 3 8.88 17.07 2.29
N TRP A 4 9.46 17.17 3.50
CA TRP A 4 8.82 16.69 4.72
C TRP A 4 7.66 17.62 5.06
N THR A 5 6.45 17.21 4.72
CA THR A 5 5.23 17.95 5.06
C THR A 5 4.78 17.61 6.48
N ALA A 6 4.02 18.50 7.11
CA ALA A 6 3.42 18.22 8.41
C ALA A 6 2.56 16.94 8.39
N LEU A 7 1.87 16.66 7.28
CA LEU A 7 1.07 15.45 7.10
C LEU A 7 1.93 14.18 7.07
N LEU A 8 3.10 14.21 6.41
CA LEU A 8 4.05 13.09 6.43
C LEU A 8 4.56 12.82 7.85
N VAL A 9 4.92 13.87 8.60
CA VAL A 9 5.38 13.74 10.00
C VAL A 9 4.27 13.17 10.88
N ALA A 10 3.05 13.69 10.77
CA ALA A 10 1.90 13.21 11.55
C ALA A 10 1.55 11.75 11.24
N ALA A 11 1.60 11.35 9.97
CA ALA A 11 1.37 9.96 9.56
C ALA A 11 2.47 9.02 10.08
N GLN A 12 3.74 9.45 10.03
CA GLN A 12 4.86 8.66 10.56
C GLN A 12 4.78 8.47 12.08
N GLY A 13 4.30 9.47 12.81
CA GLY A 13 4.10 9.40 14.26
C GLY A 13 2.80 8.73 14.70
N ASN A 14 1.97 8.25 13.76
CA ASN A 14 0.60 7.77 14.01
C ASN A 14 -0.26 8.77 14.82
N HIS A 15 -0.10 10.07 14.57
CA HIS A 15 -0.85 11.12 15.26
C HIS A 15 -2.22 11.31 14.60
N VAL A 16 -3.15 10.39 14.86
CA VAL A 16 -4.47 10.32 14.20
C VAL A 16 -5.22 11.64 14.28
N GLU A 17 -5.32 12.26 15.46
CA GLU A 17 -6.02 13.53 15.64
C GLU A 17 -5.37 14.66 14.84
N ILE A 18 -4.04 14.71 14.80
CA ILE A 18 -3.28 15.70 14.02
C ILE A 18 -3.49 15.47 12.52
N VAL A 19 -3.51 14.22 12.06
CA VAL A 19 -3.83 13.89 10.67
C VAL A 19 -5.20 14.43 10.29
N HIS A 20 -6.23 14.20 11.11
CA HIS A 20 -7.57 14.73 10.85
C HIS A 20 -7.59 16.26 10.79
N LEU A 21 -7.00 16.94 11.77
CA LEU A 21 -6.90 18.41 11.79
C LEU A 21 -6.18 18.96 10.55
N LEU A 22 -5.09 18.31 10.13
CA LEU A 22 -4.37 18.73 8.94
C LEU A 22 -5.20 18.54 7.67
N LEU A 23 -5.99 17.47 7.57
CA LEU A 23 -6.83 17.18 6.41
C LEU A 23 -7.98 18.20 6.22
N GLU A 24 -8.47 18.82 7.30
CA GLU A 24 -9.48 19.89 7.23
C GLU A 24 -8.99 21.10 6.41
N CYS A 25 -7.68 21.36 6.43
CA CYS A 25 -7.04 22.42 5.65
C CYS A 25 -6.80 22.06 4.17
N LYS A 26 -7.27 20.89 3.70
CA LYS A 26 -7.08 20.38 2.32
C LYS A 26 -5.63 20.46 1.82
N PRO A 27 -4.66 19.87 2.56
CA PRO A 27 -3.26 19.88 2.16
C PRO A 27 -3.06 19.04 0.90
N ASN A 28 -1.88 19.12 0.30
CA ASN A 28 -1.48 18.14 -0.70
C ASN A 28 -1.26 16.76 -0.03
N VAL A 29 -2.30 15.92 -0.03
CA VAL A 29 -2.29 14.57 0.54
C VAL A 29 -1.31 13.60 -0.15
N ASN A 30 -0.90 13.94 -1.38
CA ASN A 30 -0.02 13.12 -2.23
C ASN A 30 1.42 13.63 -2.24
N ALA A 31 1.80 14.50 -1.29
CA ALA A 31 3.19 14.90 -1.12
C ALA A 31 4.06 13.68 -0.83
N LEU A 32 5.25 13.65 -1.45
CA LEU A 32 6.20 12.55 -1.33
C LEU A 32 7.44 12.98 -0.56
N ASP A 33 7.90 12.10 0.31
CA ASP A 33 9.21 12.23 0.95
C ASP A 33 10.35 11.91 -0.03
N LYS A 34 11.59 11.94 0.46
CA LYS A 34 12.79 11.68 -0.36
C LYS A 34 12.81 10.27 -0.95
N ASP A 35 12.13 9.30 -0.35
CA ASP A 35 12.13 7.89 -0.78
C ASP A 35 10.93 7.59 -1.71
N GLY A 36 10.11 8.61 -2.01
CA GLY A 36 8.91 8.48 -2.83
C GLY A 36 7.70 8.00 -2.04
N CYS A 37 7.76 8.00 -0.71
CA CYS A 37 6.66 7.58 0.14
C CYS A 37 5.67 8.73 0.35
N SER A 38 4.39 8.44 0.17
CA SER A 38 3.29 9.31 0.60
C SER A 38 2.93 9.04 2.07
N ALA A 39 2.13 9.92 2.68
CA ALA A 39 1.58 9.67 4.01
C ALA A 39 0.77 8.36 4.06
N LEU A 40 0.04 8.04 2.98
CA LEU A 40 -0.73 6.79 2.89
C LEU A 40 0.21 5.58 2.87
N MET A 41 1.32 5.67 2.14
CA MET A 41 2.30 4.60 2.07
C MET A 41 2.94 4.31 3.43
N ILE A 42 3.29 5.37 4.17
CA ILE A 42 3.82 5.25 5.53
C ILE A 42 2.80 4.52 6.42
N ALA A 43 1.54 4.94 6.41
CA ALA A 43 0.49 4.28 7.18
C ALA A 43 0.29 2.80 6.77
N CYS A 44 0.36 2.50 5.47
CA CYS A 44 0.26 1.14 4.95
C CYS A 44 1.43 0.26 5.34
N LYS A 45 2.65 0.81 5.37
CA LYS A 45 3.86 0.09 5.78
C LYS A 45 3.86 -0.22 7.28
N GLU A 46 3.50 0.76 8.10
CA GLU A 46 3.57 0.66 9.56
C GLU A 46 2.29 0.05 10.20
N GLY A 47 1.20 -0.08 9.45
CA GLY A 47 -0.03 -0.71 9.93
C GLY A 47 -1.00 0.24 10.63
N TYR A 48 -0.88 1.54 10.39
CA TYR A 48 -1.72 2.59 10.99
C TYR A 48 -3.06 2.71 10.25
N TYR A 49 -4.01 1.85 10.61
CA TYR A 49 -5.28 1.71 9.92
C TYR A 49 -6.14 2.98 9.92
N GLU A 50 -6.23 3.66 11.05
CA GLU A 50 -7.00 4.90 11.21
C GLU A 50 -6.41 6.02 10.33
N VAL A 51 -5.08 6.15 10.31
CA VAL A 51 -4.38 7.10 9.43
C VAL A 51 -4.58 6.73 7.96
N ALA A 52 -4.42 5.45 7.61
CA ALA A 52 -4.60 4.98 6.23
C ALA A 52 -6.01 5.26 5.73
N THR A 53 -7.05 4.97 6.52
CA THR A 53 -8.44 5.20 6.16
C THR A 53 -8.77 6.69 6.07
N ALA A 54 -8.24 7.54 6.96
CA ALA A 54 -8.39 8.99 6.87
C ALA A 54 -7.81 9.54 5.56
N LEU A 55 -6.61 9.12 5.19
CA LEU A 55 -5.93 9.55 3.96
C LEU A 55 -6.64 9.03 2.69
N ILE A 56 -7.11 7.78 2.71
CA ILE A 56 -7.94 7.19 1.65
C ILE A 56 -9.23 8.01 1.44
N ASN A 57 -9.89 8.39 2.54
CA ASN A 57 -11.11 9.20 2.50
C ASN A 57 -10.85 10.63 2.02
N ALA A 58 -9.63 11.13 2.20
CA ALA A 58 -9.15 12.40 1.65
C ALA A 58 -8.60 12.29 0.22
N ASN A 59 -8.96 11.24 -0.53
CA ASN A 59 -8.58 11.03 -1.93
C ASN A 59 -7.06 10.92 -2.18
N ALA A 60 -6.30 10.38 -1.23
CA ALA A 60 -4.92 9.98 -1.49
C ALA A 60 -4.85 8.96 -2.64
N TYR A 61 -3.83 9.10 -3.50
CA TYR A 61 -3.63 8.20 -4.64
C TYR A 61 -3.22 6.81 -4.14
N ILE A 62 -3.99 5.80 -4.59
CA ILE A 62 -3.91 4.43 -4.10
C ILE A 62 -2.73 3.66 -4.69
N ASN A 63 -2.43 3.88 -5.98
CA ASN A 63 -1.48 3.08 -6.75
C ASN A 63 -0.09 3.75 -6.91
N ILE A 64 0.30 4.63 -5.98
CA ILE A 64 1.65 5.23 -6.00
C ILE A 64 2.69 4.13 -5.75
N GLN A 65 3.78 4.15 -6.52
CA GLN A 65 4.99 3.38 -6.27
C GLN A 65 6.07 4.28 -5.64
N ASP A 66 6.75 3.77 -4.62
CA ASP A 66 7.96 4.40 -4.10
C ASP A 66 9.17 4.20 -5.03
N ARG A 67 10.34 4.69 -4.62
CA ARG A 67 11.59 4.49 -5.37
C ARG A 67 12.05 3.03 -5.43
N ALA A 68 11.59 2.16 -4.54
CA ALA A 68 11.85 0.72 -4.63
C ALA A 68 10.89 0.03 -5.62
N GLY A 69 9.86 0.74 -6.09
CA GLY A 69 8.81 0.24 -6.98
C GLY A 69 7.61 -0.32 -6.23
N ASP A 70 7.58 -0.33 -4.91
CA ASP A 70 6.49 -0.96 -4.17
C ASP A 70 5.28 -0.02 -4.02
N THR A 71 4.07 -0.56 -4.14
CA THR A 71 2.82 0.17 -3.94
C THR A 71 2.39 0.21 -2.48
N ASN A 72 1.42 1.08 -2.16
CA ASN A 72 0.72 1.08 -0.86
C ASN A 72 0.21 -0.33 -0.49
N LEU A 73 -0.41 -1.02 -1.45
CA LEU A 73 -0.93 -2.38 -1.27
C LEU A 73 0.20 -3.37 -0.97
N ILE A 74 1.30 -3.31 -1.72
CA ILE A 74 2.46 -4.18 -1.48
C ILE A 74 3.03 -3.97 -0.07
N HIS A 75 3.15 -2.72 0.39
CA HIS A 75 3.61 -2.43 1.75
C HIS A 75 2.66 -2.98 2.81
N ALA A 76 1.34 -2.81 2.64
CA ALA A 76 0.35 -3.39 3.57
C ALA A 76 0.41 -4.93 3.62
N VAL A 77 0.60 -5.58 2.47
CA VAL A 77 0.77 -7.03 2.37
C VAL A 77 2.09 -7.49 3.00
N LYS A 78 3.19 -6.75 2.78
CA LYS A 78 4.48 -7.01 3.44
C LYS A 78 4.36 -6.90 4.96
N GLY A 79 3.61 -5.94 5.47
CA GLY A 79 3.34 -5.79 6.90
C GLY A 79 2.36 -6.82 7.47
N GLY A 80 1.58 -7.52 6.63
CA GLY A 80 0.52 -8.41 7.07
C GLY A 80 -0.74 -7.68 7.57
N HIS A 81 -0.90 -6.40 7.20
CA HIS A 81 -1.94 -5.50 7.71
C HIS A 81 -3.27 -5.72 6.98
N ARG A 82 -3.95 -6.83 7.33
CA ARG A 82 -5.17 -7.31 6.64
C ARG A 82 -6.26 -6.25 6.49
N ASN A 83 -6.50 -5.47 7.53
CA ASN A 83 -7.50 -4.39 7.54
C ASN A 83 -7.16 -3.26 6.56
N ILE A 84 -5.88 -2.89 6.42
CA ILE A 84 -5.44 -1.92 5.42
C ILE A 84 -5.52 -2.50 4.02
N VAL A 85 -5.12 -3.75 3.81
CA VAL A 85 -5.29 -4.45 2.52
C VAL A 85 -6.75 -4.39 2.08
N GLU A 86 -7.68 -4.74 2.97
CA GLU A 86 -9.11 -4.69 2.69
C GLU A 86 -9.60 -3.26 2.35
N ALA A 87 -9.12 -2.24 3.06
CA ALA A 87 -9.46 -0.84 2.80
C ALA A 87 -8.95 -0.35 1.43
N LEU A 88 -7.74 -0.73 1.03
CA LEU A 88 -7.17 -0.40 -0.27
C LEU A 88 -7.94 -1.09 -1.40
N LEU A 89 -8.28 -2.37 -1.26
CA LEU A 89 -9.06 -3.11 -2.26
C LEU A 89 -10.47 -2.54 -2.43
N LYS A 90 -11.13 -2.09 -1.34
CA LYS A 90 -12.41 -1.37 -1.40
C LYS A 90 -12.32 -0.05 -2.19
N LYS A 91 -11.11 0.47 -2.41
CA LYS A 91 -10.83 1.66 -3.22
C LYS A 91 -10.16 1.32 -4.54
N TYR A 92 -10.36 0.10 -5.01
CA TYR A 92 -9.90 -0.37 -6.33
C TYR A 92 -8.38 -0.25 -6.49
N ALA A 93 -7.63 -0.56 -5.42
CA ALA A 93 -6.19 -0.75 -5.55
C ALA A 93 -5.88 -1.80 -6.60
N ASP A 94 -4.94 -1.50 -7.49
CA ASP A 94 -4.53 -2.41 -8.55
C ASP A 94 -3.62 -3.49 -7.96
N VAL A 95 -4.10 -4.73 -8.01
CA VAL A 95 -3.43 -5.92 -7.44
C VAL A 95 -2.29 -6.44 -8.32
N ASP A 96 -2.26 -6.04 -9.59
CA ASP A 96 -1.36 -6.55 -10.62
C ASP A 96 -0.13 -5.65 -10.83
N ILE A 97 -0.09 -4.47 -10.20
CA ILE A 97 1.12 -3.64 -10.18
C ILE A 97 2.24 -4.43 -9.49
N SER A 98 3.25 -4.77 -10.28
CA SER A 98 4.44 -5.45 -9.78
C SER A 98 5.36 -4.45 -9.09
N GLY A 99 5.76 -4.77 -7.86
CA GLY A 99 6.71 -3.97 -7.11
C GLY A 99 8.16 -4.38 -7.35
N LYS A 100 8.95 -4.27 -6.29
CA LYS A 100 10.36 -4.68 -6.32
C LYS A 100 10.50 -6.13 -6.80
N ASP A 101 11.49 -6.38 -7.65
CA ASP A 101 11.79 -7.69 -8.24
C ASP A 101 10.65 -8.32 -9.06
N ARG A 102 9.74 -7.47 -9.60
CA ARG A 102 8.51 -7.87 -10.31
C ARG A 102 7.56 -8.72 -9.45
N LYS A 103 7.60 -8.57 -8.12
CA LYS A 103 6.69 -9.29 -7.21
C LYS A 103 5.39 -8.50 -7.06
N THR A 104 4.25 -9.14 -7.36
CA THR A 104 2.91 -8.59 -7.09
C THR A 104 2.53 -8.75 -5.62
N ALA A 105 1.46 -8.09 -5.20
CA ALA A 105 0.87 -8.27 -3.87
C ALA A 105 0.54 -9.75 -3.60
N VAL A 106 -0.03 -10.46 -4.57
CA VAL A 106 -0.39 -11.89 -4.44
C VAL A 106 0.85 -12.74 -4.19
N TYR A 107 1.90 -12.57 -5.00
CA TYR A 107 3.15 -13.32 -4.84
C TYR A 107 3.70 -13.17 -3.42
N ILE A 108 3.73 -11.93 -2.90
CA ILE A 108 4.28 -11.64 -1.57
C ILE A 108 3.40 -12.25 -0.46
N ALA A 109 2.08 -12.21 -0.60
CA ALA A 109 1.16 -12.82 0.37
C ALA A 109 1.36 -14.35 0.47
N VAL A 110 1.61 -15.00 -0.68
CA VAL A 110 1.91 -16.43 -0.77
C VAL A 110 3.29 -16.75 -0.18
N GLU A 111 4.32 -15.98 -0.54
CA GLU A 111 5.68 -16.12 0.00
C GLU A 111 5.70 -16.00 1.54
N LYS A 112 4.82 -15.17 2.10
CA LYS A 112 4.64 -15.00 3.55
C LYS A 112 3.74 -16.05 4.20
N GLY A 113 3.07 -16.90 3.43
CA GLY A 113 2.15 -17.91 3.94
C GLY A 113 0.94 -17.33 4.68
N ASN A 114 0.42 -16.17 4.25
CA ASN A 114 -0.74 -15.55 4.90
C ASN A 114 -2.04 -15.86 4.12
N PRO A 115 -2.76 -16.96 4.45
CA PRO A 115 -3.93 -17.39 3.68
C PRO A 115 -5.08 -16.39 3.71
N ASN A 116 -5.19 -15.57 4.77
CA ASN A 116 -6.25 -14.58 4.88
C ASN A 116 -6.06 -13.44 3.88
N ILE A 117 -4.83 -12.95 3.72
CA ILE A 117 -4.51 -11.92 2.73
C ILE A 117 -4.55 -12.49 1.32
N VAL A 118 -4.07 -13.72 1.11
CA VAL A 118 -4.17 -14.40 -0.20
C VAL A 118 -5.63 -14.47 -0.65
N LYS A 119 -6.55 -14.92 0.20
CA LYS A 119 -7.99 -14.96 -0.12
C LYS A 119 -8.55 -13.58 -0.48
N LEU A 120 -8.17 -12.53 0.25
CA LEU A 120 -8.62 -11.17 -0.07
C LEU A 120 -8.14 -10.71 -1.45
N LEU A 121 -6.87 -10.97 -1.77
CA LEU A 121 -6.30 -10.58 -3.06
C LEU A 121 -6.89 -11.39 -4.21
N LEU A 122 -7.10 -12.70 -4.05
CA LEU A 122 -7.74 -13.54 -5.07
C LEU A 122 -9.18 -13.11 -5.37
N ASN A 123 -9.91 -12.63 -4.37
CA ASN A 123 -11.26 -12.07 -4.56
C ASN A 123 -11.26 -10.77 -5.38
N ALA A 124 -10.11 -10.12 -5.54
CA ALA A 124 -9.94 -8.96 -6.42
C ALA A 124 -9.54 -9.37 -7.86
N ASN A 125 -9.59 -10.67 -8.19
CA ASN A 125 -9.33 -11.25 -9.51
C ASN A 125 -7.99 -10.80 -10.15
N PRO A 126 -6.85 -11.09 -9.50
CA PRO A 126 -5.53 -10.73 -10.00
C PRO A 126 -5.11 -11.62 -11.17
N ASP A 127 -4.20 -11.12 -11.99
CA ASP A 127 -3.45 -11.93 -12.94
C ASP A 127 -2.39 -12.78 -12.21
N LEU A 128 -2.58 -14.10 -12.20
CA LEU A 128 -1.69 -15.06 -11.54
C LEU A 128 -0.48 -15.46 -12.39
N GLU A 129 -0.44 -15.04 -13.67
CA GLU A 129 0.61 -15.39 -14.62
C GLU A 129 1.73 -14.34 -14.66
N ILE A 130 1.66 -13.30 -13.81
CA ILE A 130 2.71 -12.27 -13.73
C ILE A 130 4.01 -12.88 -13.22
N ALA A 131 4.99 -12.99 -14.14
CA ALA A 131 6.29 -13.56 -13.85
C ALA A 131 7.17 -12.63 -13.00
N THR A 132 7.77 -13.21 -11.95
CA THR A 132 8.77 -12.52 -11.13
C THR A 132 10.15 -12.58 -11.76
N LYS A 133 11.07 -11.70 -11.34
CA LYS A 133 12.45 -11.67 -11.85
C LYS A 133 13.25 -12.95 -11.51
N VAL A 134 12.84 -13.69 -10.48
CA VAL A 134 13.63 -14.79 -9.89
C VAL A 134 13.27 -16.15 -10.49
N SER A 135 12.14 -16.28 -11.19
CA SER A 135 11.66 -17.59 -11.62
C SER A 135 10.75 -17.52 -12.85
N ASN A 136 11.14 -18.22 -13.93
CA ASN A 136 10.25 -18.72 -14.99
C ASN A 136 9.27 -19.79 -14.47
N ARG A 137 8.86 -19.75 -13.19
CA ARG A 137 7.79 -20.61 -12.66
C ARG A 137 6.58 -19.74 -12.44
N ILE A 138 5.66 -19.87 -13.39
CA ILE A 138 4.26 -19.56 -13.26
C ILE A 138 3.79 -20.07 -11.90
N ILE A 139 3.11 -19.21 -11.14
CA ILE A 139 2.49 -19.59 -9.89
C ILE A 139 1.22 -20.35 -10.26
N CYS A 140 1.36 -21.59 -10.73
CA CYS A 140 0.21 -22.44 -11.00
C CYS A 140 -0.48 -22.74 -9.68
N PHE A 141 -1.58 -22.03 -9.41
CA PHE A 141 -2.57 -22.45 -8.43
C PHE A 141 -3.57 -23.38 -9.10
N LEU A 142 -3.21 -24.66 -9.28
CA LEU A 142 -4.11 -25.81 -9.35
C LEU A 142 -3.38 -27.07 -8.86
#